data_AF-A0A6G6KCD4-F1
#
_entry.id   AF-A0A6G6KCD4-F1
#
_cell.length_a   1.000
_cell.length_b   1.000
_cell.length_c   1.000
_cell.angle_alpha   90.00
_cell.angle_beta   90.00
_cell.angle_gamma   90.00
#
_symmetry.space_group_name_H-M   'P 1'
#
loop_
_entity.id
_entity.type
_entity.pdbx_description
1 polymer ?
#
loop_
_entity_poly.entity_id
_entity_poly.type
_entity_poly.pdbx_seq_one_letter_code
_entity_poly.pdbx_strand_id
1 'polypeptide(L)'
;MPFYQNILHGHGFHIECDDGPVCVGFFTGRKVYAADARQAERRLRERFLREKKVVHLMEQAREAGCSPMVETHDLFPITLKHYLFGKYPKGFILYPESETDGEGVFQVGSLKS
;
A
#
# COMPACT_ATOMS: atom_id res chain seq x y z
N MET A 1 20.67 1.85 -15.86
CA MET A 1 20.10 1.78 -14.49
C MET A 1 18.59 1.63 -14.59
N PRO A 2 18.00 0.63 -13.94
CA PRO A 2 16.60 0.25 -14.11
C PRO A 2 15.60 1.08 -13.28
N PHE A 3 14.35 1.11 -13.75
CA PHE A 3 13.19 1.60 -13.00
C PHE A 3 12.43 0.40 -12.46
N TYR A 4 11.81 0.54 -11.29
CA TYR A 4 11.03 -0.53 -10.68
C TYR A 4 9.64 -0.04 -10.26
N GLN A 5 8.69 -0.96 -10.29
CA GLN A 5 7.38 -0.81 -9.66
C GLN A 5 7.23 -1.87 -8.57
N ASN A 6 6.66 -1.47 -7.45
CA ASN A 6 6.34 -2.32 -6.32
C ASN A 6 4.86 -2.22 -5.99
N ILE A 7 4.23 -3.34 -5.64
CA ILE A 7 2.93 -3.39 -4.99
C ILE A 7 3.13 -3.75 -3.52
N LEU A 8 2.81 -2.79 -2.65
CA LEU A 8 2.90 -2.93 -1.19
C LEU A 8 1.54 -3.31 -0.64
N HIS A 9 1.52 -4.29 0.27
CA HIS A 9 0.33 -4.71 0.99
C HIS A 9 0.47 -4.31 2.47
N GLY A 10 -0.54 -3.61 2.99
CA GLY A 10 -0.70 -3.36 4.41
C GLY A 10 -1.74 -4.33 4.97
N HIS A 11 -1.40 -5.00 6.06
CA HIS A 11 -2.25 -5.94 6.80
C HIS A 11 -2.38 -5.51 8.27
N GLY A 12 -3.49 -5.89 8.92
CA GLY A 12 -3.71 -5.60 10.34
C GLY A 12 -3.89 -4.10 10.62
N PHE A 13 -4.33 -3.34 9.61
CA PHE A 13 -4.70 -1.95 9.79
C PHE A 13 -6.20 -1.91 10.03
N HIS A 14 -6.68 -1.51 11.21
CA HIS A 14 -8.11 -1.25 11.43
C HIS A 14 -8.41 0.19 11.00
N ILE A 15 -8.87 0.35 9.77
CA ILE A 15 -9.11 1.66 9.14
C ILE A 15 -10.60 1.92 9.10
N GLU A 16 -11.05 2.91 9.88
CA GLU A 16 -12.41 3.42 9.84
C GLU A 16 -12.65 4.19 8.53
N CYS A 17 -13.62 3.74 7.74
CA CYS A 17 -14.05 4.42 6.51
C CYS A 17 -15.32 5.23 6.77
N ASP A 18 -15.46 6.38 6.12
CA ASP A 18 -16.55 7.33 6.38
C ASP A 18 -17.95 6.75 6.19
N ASP A 19 -18.14 5.83 5.23
CA ASP A 19 -19.43 5.24 4.87
C ASP A 19 -19.33 3.71 4.61
N GLY A 20 -18.37 3.02 5.22
CA GLY A 20 -18.06 1.62 4.89
C GLY A 20 -17.58 0.78 6.08
N PRO A 21 -17.51 -0.55 5.89
CA PRO A 21 -16.98 -1.45 6.91
C PRO A 21 -15.54 -1.09 7.28
N VAL A 22 -15.13 -1.46 8.49
CA VAL A 22 -13.72 -1.36 8.91
C VAL A 22 -12.88 -2.13 7.92
N CYS A 23 -11.94 -1.43 7.28
CA CYS A 23 -10.98 -2.07 6.39
C CYS A 23 -9.84 -2.62 7.23
N VAL A 24 -9.41 -3.86 6.97
CA VAL A 24 -8.32 -4.54 7.71
C VAL A 24 -6.95 -4.39 7.03
N GLY A 25 -6.94 -3.82 5.84
CA GLY A 25 -5.72 -3.65 5.07
C GLY A 25 -5.91 -2.81 3.83
N PHE A 26 -4.80 -2.69 3.09
CA PHE A 26 -4.76 -1.98 1.83
C PHE A 26 -3.70 -2.55 0.90
N PHE A 27 -3.79 -2.22 -0.37
CA PHE A 27 -2.67 -2.32 -1.28
C PHE A 27 -2.39 -0.98 -1.97
N THR A 28 -1.13 -0.77 -2.34
CA THR A 28 -0.71 0.45 -3.01
C THR A 28 0.48 0.23 -3.92
N GLY A 29 0.48 0.90 -5.07
CA GLY A 29 1.59 0.86 -6.01
C GLY A 29 2.57 2.00 -5.77
N ARG A 30 3.86 1.71 -5.88
CA ARG A 30 4.92 2.72 -5.86
C ARG A 30 5.96 2.45 -6.95
N LYS A 31 6.59 3.51 -7.42
CA LYS A 31 7.67 3.44 -8.43
C LYS A 31 8.94 4.06 -7.87
N VAL A 32 10.08 3.50 -8.26
CA VAL A 32 11.39 4.01 -7.87
C VAL A 32 12.42 3.82 -8.97
N TYR A 33 13.43 4.67 -8.96
CA TYR A 33 14.66 4.48 -9.71
C TYR A 33 15.76 3.97 -8.78
N ALA A 34 16.37 2.83 -9.11
CA ALA A 34 17.38 2.17 -8.29
C ALA A 34 18.34 1.35 -9.15
N ALA A 35 19.53 1.05 -8.62
CA ALA A 35 20.52 0.26 -9.36
C ALA A 35 20.11 -1.22 -9.52
N ASP A 36 19.44 -1.77 -8.51
CA ASP A 36 19.02 -3.17 -8.43
C ASP A 36 17.71 -3.32 -7.64
N ALA A 37 17.11 -4.50 -7.67
CA ALA A 37 15.83 -4.80 -7.02
C ALA A 37 15.89 -4.66 -5.49
N ARG A 38 16.99 -5.10 -4.86
CA ARG A 38 17.16 -5.01 -3.39
C ARG A 38 17.18 -3.55 -2.93
N GLN A 39 17.86 -2.68 -3.66
CA GLN A 39 17.86 -1.24 -3.41
C GLN A 39 16.50 -0.61 -3.71
N ALA A 40 15.81 -1.08 -4.75
CA ALA A 40 14.47 -0.61 -5.08
C ALA A 40 13.50 -0.89 -3.93
N GLU A 41 13.49 -2.13 -3.43
CA GLU A 41 12.66 -2.54 -2.30
C GLU A 41 12.95 -1.71 -1.06
N ARG A 42 14.21 -1.64 -0.64
CA ARG A 42 14.61 -0.87 0.55
C ARG A 42 14.17 0.58 0.45
N ARG A 43 14.47 1.26 -0.66
CA ARG A 43 14.11 2.68 -0.88
C ARG A 43 12.60 2.89 -0.86
N LEU A 44 11.85 1.98 -1.49
CA LEU A 44 10.39 2.06 -1.54
C LEU A 44 9.78 1.88 -0.17
N ARG A 45 10.21 0.86 0.57
CA ARG A 45 9.72 0.56 1.92
C ARG A 45 10.06 1.69 2.89
N GLU A 46 11.32 2.15 2.91
CA GLU A 46 11.73 3.27 3.77
C GLU A 46 10.97 4.55 3.46
N ARG A 47 10.78 4.88 2.18
CA ARG A 47 10.02 6.06 1.77
C ARG A 47 8.55 5.93 2.19
N PHE A 48 7.95 4.78 1.96
CA PHE A 48 6.55 4.51 2.28
C PHE A 48 6.28 4.60 3.79
N LEU A 49 7.11 3.97 4.61
CA LEU A 49 6.98 4.01 6.07
C LEU A 49 7.20 5.41 6.67
N ARG A 50 7.83 6.34 5.93
CA ARG A 50 8.01 7.74 6.34
C ARG A 50 6.90 8.67 5.85
N GLU A 51 5.97 8.18 5.02
CA GLU A 51 4.81 8.98 4.60
C GLU A 51 3.95 9.28 5.85
N LYS A 52 3.70 10.56 6.15
CA LYS A 52 2.94 10.99 7.35
C LYS A 52 1.63 10.22 7.54
N LYS A 53 0.95 9.95 6.43
CA LYS A 53 -0.31 9.20 6.41
C LYS A 53 -0.13 7.74 6.83
N VAL A 54 0.97 7.10 6.43
CA VAL A 54 1.28 5.71 6.80
C VAL A 54 1.66 5.64 8.28
N VAL A 55 2.45 6.61 8.75
CA VAL A 55 2.78 6.73 10.18
C VAL A 55 1.51 6.84 11.02
N HIS A 56 0.60 7.74 10.64
CA HIS A 56 -0.67 7.92 11.34
C HIS A 56 -1.52 6.64 11.34
N LEU A 57 -1.63 5.96 10.20
CA LEU A 57 -2.37 4.69 10.12
C LEU A 57 -1.75 3.57 10.98
N MET A 58 -0.42 3.53 11.05
CA MET A 58 0.28 2.57 11.91
C MET A 58 0.07 2.87 13.40
N GLU A 59 0.03 4.14 13.78
CA GLU A 59 -0.25 4.58 15.15
C GLU A 59 -1.69 4.24 15.54
N GLN A 60 -2.68 4.61 14.71
CA GLN A 60 -4.09 4.30 14.94
C GLN A 60 -4.34 2.79 15.09
N ALA A 61 -3.75 1.98 14.20
CA ALA A 61 -3.89 0.53 14.29
C ALA A 61 -3.28 -0.03 15.60
N ARG A 62 -2.12 0.50 16.05
CA ARG A 62 -1.52 0.09 17.32
C ARG A 62 -2.33 0.51 18.54
N GLU A 63 -2.91 1.71 18.51
CA GLU A 63 -3.81 2.20 19.57
C GLU A 63 -5.07 1.34 19.68
N ALA A 64 -5.56 0.81 18.56
CA ALA A 64 -6.64 -0.17 18.50
C ALA A 64 -6.21 -1.61 18.92
N GLY A 65 -4.98 -1.80 19.37
CA GLY A 65 -4.45 -3.11 19.79
C GLY A 65 -4.04 -4.03 18.62
N CYS A 66 -3.99 -3.52 17.40
CA CYS A 66 -3.61 -4.28 16.22
C CYS A 66 -2.09 -4.25 15.99
N SER A 67 -1.60 -5.21 15.21
CA SER A 67 -0.19 -5.28 14.80
C SER A 67 -0.06 -5.05 13.29
N PRO A 68 -0.06 -3.77 12.83
CA PRO A 68 -0.02 -3.47 11.40
C PRO A 68 1.32 -3.89 10.79
N MET A 69 1.25 -4.61 9.67
CA MET A 69 2.41 -5.06 8.91
C MET A 69 2.33 -4.56 7.47
N VAL A 70 3.49 -4.25 6.89
CA VAL A 70 3.60 -3.85 5.48
C VAL A 70 4.59 -4.78 4.80
N GLU A 71 4.14 -5.41 3.73
CA GLU A 71 4.88 -6.39 2.95
C GLU A 71 5.02 -5.94 1.49
N THR A 72 6.15 -6.29 0.88
CA THR A 72 6.35 -6.18 -0.57
C THR A 72 5.73 -7.41 -1.22
N HIS A 73 4.63 -7.25 -1.95
CA HIS A 73 4.00 -8.38 -2.65
C HIS A 73 4.70 -8.64 -3.99
N ASP A 74 4.77 -7.61 -4.85
CA ASP A 74 5.41 -7.70 -6.15
C ASP A 74 6.44 -6.60 -6.33
N LEU A 75 7.61 -6.94 -6.86
CA LEU A 75 8.63 -5.99 -7.30
C LEU A 75 9.17 -6.42 -8.65
N PHE A 76 9.01 -5.58 -9.66
CA PHE A 76 9.43 -5.91 -11.02
C PHE A 76 10.04 -4.70 -11.73
N PRO A 77 11.02 -4.93 -12.62
CA PRO A 77 11.59 -3.88 -13.43
C PRO A 77 10.55 -3.36 -14.43
N ILE A 78 10.58 -2.06 -14.67
CA ILE A 78 9.74 -1.37 -15.65
C ILE A 78 10.60 -0.50 -16.56
N THR A 79 10.06 -0.17 -17.73
CA THR A 79 10.73 0.75 -18.66
C THR A 79 10.59 2.20 -18.19
N LEU A 80 11.46 3.11 -18.66
CA LEU A 80 11.33 4.56 -18.41
C LEU A 80 9.96 5.09 -18.86
N LYS A 81 9.48 4.65 -20.03
CA LYS A 81 8.15 5.04 -20.54
C LYS A 81 7.05 4.66 -19.55
N HIS A 82 7.11 3.43 -19.01
CA HIS A 82 6.15 2.98 -18.01
C HIS A 82 6.35 3.71 -16.68
N TYR A 83 7.59 4.07 -16.31
CA TYR A 83 7.85 4.85 -15.10
C TYR A 83 7.13 6.21 -15.14
N LEU A 84 7.25 6.93 -16.27
CA LEU A 84 6.67 8.25 -16.47
C LEU A 84 5.16 8.22 -16.72
N PHE A 85 4.67 7.30 -17.57
CA PHE A 85 3.30 7.34 -18.08
C PHE A 85 2.47 6.09 -17.77
N GLY A 86 3.08 5.03 -17.25
CA GLY A 86 2.40 3.77 -16.94
C GLY A 86 1.38 3.94 -15.80
N LYS A 87 0.21 3.31 -15.95
CA LYS A 87 -0.80 3.22 -14.91
C LYS A 87 -0.33 2.27 -13.81
N TYR A 88 -0.67 2.60 -12.57
CA TYR A 88 -0.45 1.76 -11.39
C TYR A 88 -1.48 2.16 -10.34
N PRO A 89 -1.79 1.30 -9.35
CA PRO A 89 -2.68 1.67 -8.26
C PRO A 89 -2.06 2.81 -7.46
N LYS A 90 -2.57 4.03 -7.69
CA LYS A 90 -2.19 5.23 -6.95
C LYS A 90 -3.12 5.39 -5.76
N GLY A 91 -2.58 5.81 -4.63
CA GLY A 91 -3.36 5.90 -3.39
C GLY A 91 -3.49 4.55 -2.69
N PHE A 92 -4.35 4.48 -1.68
CA PHE A 92 -4.59 3.29 -0.88
C PHE A 92 -5.87 2.64 -1.39
N ILE A 93 -5.77 1.41 -1.86
CA ILE A 93 -6.96 0.63 -2.20
C ILE A 93 -7.21 -0.26 -1.00
N LEU A 94 -8.26 0.09 -0.25
CA LEU A 94 -8.63 -0.55 0.99
C LEU A 94 -9.43 -1.83 0.69
N TYR A 95 -9.29 -2.83 1.54
CA TYR A 95 -10.14 -4.00 1.50
C TYR A 95 -10.73 -4.28 2.89
N PRO A 96 -12.03 -4.63 2.96
CA PRO A 96 -12.67 -5.01 4.20
C PRO A 96 -12.09 -6.32 4.74
N GLU A 97 -12.36 -6.61 6.01
CA GLU A 97 -12.28 -7.98 6.51
C GLU A 97 -13.30 -8.79 5.69
N SER A 98 -12.85 -9.47 4.65
CA SER A 98 -13.72 -10.37 3.92
C SER A 98 -14.10 -11.49 4.89
N GLU A 99 -15.38 -11.56 5.28
CA GLU A 99 -15.95 -12.85 5.63
C GLU A 99 -15.63 -13.79 4.47
N THR A 100 -15.16 -14.97 4.82
CA THR A 100 -14.73 -15.99 3.88
C THR A 100 -15.88 -16.25 2.90
N ASP A 101 -15.64 -15.97 1.61
CA ASP A 101 -16.37 -16.42 0.41
C ASP A 101 -16.90 -15.30 -0.51
N GLY A 102 -16.23 -15.15 -1.66
CA GLY A 102 -16.85 -14.74 -2.93
C GLY A 102 -17.18 -13.25 -3.11
N GLU A 103 -16.56 -12.63 -4.11
CA GLU A 103 -16.92 -11.31 -4.67
C GLU A 103 -16.63 -10.07 -3.80
N GLY A 104 -15.33 -9.78 -3.63
CA GLY A 104 -14.86 -8.54 -3.00
C GLY A 104 -15.18 -7.30 -3.83
N VAL A 105 -16.12 -6.48 -3.36
CA VAL A 105 -16.38 -5.14 -3.87
C VAL A 105 -15.22 -4.22 -3.48
N PHE A 106 -14.45 -3.75 -4.47
CA PHE A 106 -13.35 -2.81 -4.27
C PHE A 106 -13.89 -1.38 -4.06
N GLN A 107 -13.89 -0.87 -2.83
CA GLN A 107 -14.14 0.54 -2.57
C GLN A 107 -12.83 1.33 -2.54
N VAL A 108 -12.74 2.35 -3.40
CA VAL A 108 -11.67 3.37 -3.34
C VAL A 108 -12.04 4.34 -2.22
N GLY A 109 -11.77 3.98 -0.97
CA GLY A 109 -12.03 4.82 0.18
C GLY A 109 -11.06 6.01 0.24
N SER A 110 -11.59 7.21 0.41
CA SER A 110 -10.79 8.40 0.72
C SER A 110 -10.55 8.43 2.24
N LEU A 111 -9.29 8.30 2.65
CA LEU A 111 -8.89 8.37 4.06
C LEU A 111 -9.00 9.81 4.57
N LYS A 112 -9.59 9.99 5.77
CA LYS A 112 -9.64 11.27 6.48
C LYS A 112 -8.23 11.87 6.63
N SER A 113 -8.15 13.17 6.37
CA SER A 113 -6.95 14.03 6.47
C SER A 113 -6.74 14.57 7.87
#